data_AF-A0A4Y8MPX2-F1
#
_entry.id   AF-A0A4Y8MPX2-F1
#
_cell.length_a   1.000
_cell.length_b   1.000
_cell.length_c   1.000
_cell.angle_alpha   90.00
_cell.angle_beta   90.00
_cell.angle_gamma   90.00
#
_symmetry.space_group_name_H-M   'P 1'
#
loop_
_entity.id
_entity.type
_entity.pdbx_description
1 polymer ?
#
loop_
_entity_poly.entity_id
_entity_poly.type
_entity_poly.pdbx_seq_one_letter_code
_entity_poly.pdbx_strand_id
1 'polypeptide(L)'
;MNQASPRCYAVFIAIGLLTTACSKTPATQEANEHSDVAAVANYDVLNEGLAERVRNVLHVPATGSTTQIFVTTTESGIGSVYRTHGPWLPYNDSSCQFSTPPKNGMPSVFTTYQISKSIAGDVGLDSSLIQALASFDVKLSNASSFSFSILDAQLQVVSESSFKEGLAEPKCASALASAGDDLYVVRGYVSGKRAFSTTVDTSGLVKAGVKKIATFDINADGGKATLGITDAQPIEFLQILELVHAPATTPALTASASPAAPAPPPRPSAPASTSGPSIIYIQQNTADNRSVGDKAKDILKKAGLPVANGVESLAKTPDRSIVKYFQDADQAGAEHVAELLGAQYGKVDAIRAKAPNVKAGQLEVWLARQ
;
A
#
# COMPACT_ATOMS: atom_id res chain seq x y z
N MET A 1 -25.29 24.27 45.06
CA MET A 1 -25.80 24.99 43.87
C MET A 1 -26.57 24.00 43.01
N ASN A 2 -27.89 24.09 43.14
CA ASN A 2 -29.00 23.69 42.27
C ASN A 2 -28.88 22.44 41.37
N GLN A 3 -29.31 21.30 41.92
CA GLN A 3 -30.08 20.31 41.16
C GLN A 3 -31.57 20.60 41.42
N ALA A 4 -32.30 21.01 40.39
CA ALA A 4 -33.74 21.23 40.44
C ALA A 4 -34.43 20.24 39.51
N SER A 5 -35.18 19.31 40.09
CA SER A 5 -36.11 18.41 39.41
C SER A 5 -37.33 19.19 38.89
N PRO A 6 -37.84 18.92 37.68
CA PRO A 6 -39.13 19.45 37.29
C PRO A 6 -40.26 18.59 37.88
N ARG A 7 -41.12 19.25 38.66
CA ARG A 7 -42.46 18.77 39.03
C ARG A 7 -43.42 19.13 37.90
N CYS A 8 -44.25 18.19 37.44
CA CYS A 8 -45.48 18.50 36.70
C CYS A 8 -46.67 18.08 37.57
N TYR A 9 -47.49 19.06 37.95
CA TYR A 9 -48.80 18.89 38.57
C TYR A 9 -49.86 18.62 37.49
N ALA A 10 -50.90 17.89 37.90
CA ALA A 10 -51.97 17.31 37.10
C ALA A 10 -53.05 18.30 36.66
N VAL A 11 -53.77 17.95 35.58
CA VAL A 11 -55.17 18.33 35.38
C VAL A 11 -55.92 17.10 34.86
N PHE A 12 -56.92 16.65 35.65
CA PHE A 12 -57.94 15.69 35.23
C PHE A 12 -59.12 16.47 34.64
N ILE A 13 -59.41 16.24 33.35
CA ILE A 13 -60.74 16.46 32.76
C ILE A 13 -61.06 15.24 31.91
N ALA A 14 -62.22 14.65 32.16
CA ALA A 14 -62.70 13.42 31.54
C ALA A 14 -63.54 13.69 30.28
N ILE A 15 -63.64 12.62 29.47
CA ILE A 15 -64.63 12.31 28.42
C ILE A 15 -64.22 12.67 26.98
N GLY A 16 -63.86 11.63 26.23
CA GLY A 16 -63.74 11.63 24.77
C GLY A 16 -62.89 10.46 24.27
N LEU A 17 -63.52 9.32 23.99
CA LEU A 17 -62.87 8.17 23.33
C LEU A 17 -62.32 8.58 21.95
N LEU A 18 -60.99 8.58 21.80
CA LEU A 18 -60.28 8.47 20.53
C LEU A 18 -58.98 7.71 20.83
N THR A 19 -58.89 6.49 20.31
CA THR A 19 -57.71 5.63 20.42
C THR A 19 -56.59 6.17 19.53
N THR A 20 -55.69 6.97 20.09
CA THR A 20 -54.40 7.30 19.47
C THR A 20 -53.31 6.42 20.07
N ALA A 21 -52.76 5.55 19.24
CA ALA A 21 -51.62 4.71 19.58
C ALA A 21 -50.38 5.58 19.80
N CYS A 22 -49.87 5.61 21.04
CA CYS A 22 -48.52 6.05 21.34
C CYS A 22 -47.53 5.06 20.71
N SER A 23 -47.08 5.36 19.49
CA SER A 23 -45.89 4.72 18.94
C SER A 23 -44.69 5.30 19.70
N LYS A 24 -44.07 4.46 20.53
CA LYS A 24 -42.72 4.72 21.04
C LYS A 24 -41.84 5.04 19.83
N THR A 25 -41.30 6.25 19.77
CA THR A 25 -40.19 6.57 18.86
C THR A 25 -39.07 5.57 19.16
N PRO A 26 -38.75 4.65 18.24
CA PRO A 26 -37.57 3.83 18.42
C PRO A 26 -36.36 4.77 18.41
N ALA A 27 -35.45 4.54 19.34
CA ALA A 27 -34.13 5.13 19.34
C ALA A 27 -33.57 5.06 17.92
N THR A 28 -33.03 6.20 17.48
CA THR A 28 -32.30 6.43 16.24
C THR A 28 -31.62 5.14 15.78
N GLN A 29 -32.22 4.48 14.79
CA GLN A 29 -31.51 3.53 13.96
C GLN A 29 -30.34 4.32 13.37
N GLU A 30 -29.13 3.94 13.79
CA GLU A 30 -27.92 4.23 13.04
C GLU A 30 -28.23 3.97 11.57
N ALA A 31 -27.95 4.96 10.74
CA ALA A 31 -28.08 4.85 9.31
C ALA A 31 -27.30 3.61 8.87
N ASN A 32 -28.04 2.58 8.44
CA ASN A 32 -27.52 1.61 7.49
C ASN A 32 -27.22 2.39 6.20
N GLU A 33 -26.10 3.10 6.17
CA GLU A 33 -25.41 3.38 4.93
C GLU A 33 -25.15 2.02 4.31
N HIS A 34 -25.88 1.70 3.24
CA HIS A 34 -25.43 0.74 2.25
C HIS A 34 -24.06 1.21 1.77
N SER A 35 -23.01 0.83 2.49
CA SER A 35 -21.65 0.90 1.99
C SER A 35 -21.63 -0.01 0.78
N ASP A 36 -21.54 0.57 -0.42
CA ASP A 36 -21.38 -0.18 -1.65
C ASP A 36 -20.18 -1.12 -1.48
N VAL A 37 -20.48 -2.40 -1.32
CA VAL A 37 -19.48 -3.44 -1.12
C VAL A 37 -18.90 -3.78 -2.48
N ALA A 38 -17.71 -3.26 -2.77
CA ALA A 38 -17.03 -3.51 -4.04
C ALA A 38 -16.31 -4.86 -3.99
N ALA A 39 -16.73 -5.81 -4.83
CA ALA A 39 -15.99 -7.06 -5.03
C ALA A 39 -14.73 -6.77 -5.86
N VAL A 40 -13.58 -7.27 -5.41
CA VAL A 40 -12.30 -7.01 -6.05
C VAL A 40 -11.72 -8.32 -6.59
N ALA A 41 -11.40 -8.33 -7.88
CA ALA A 41 -10.92 -9.53 -8.57
C ALA A 41 -9.48 -9.92 -8.19
N ASN A 42 -8.60 -8.94 -7.98
CA ASN A 42 -7.19 -9.15 -7.67
C ASN A 42 -6.62 -7.94 -6.91
N TYR A 43 -5.36 -8.03 -6.49
CA TYR A 43 -4.75 -6.98 -5.69
C TYR A 43 -4.54 -5.67 -6.46
N ASP A 44 -4.22 -5.78 -7.75
CA ASP A 44 -3.98 -4.62 -8.61
C ASP A 44 -5.23 -3.74 -8.72
N VAL A 45 -6.40 -4.36 -8.84
CA VAL A 45 -7.70 -3.67 -8.87
C VAL A 45 -8.00 -2.99 -7.52
N LEU A 46 -7.69 -3.65 -6.40
CA LEU A 46 -7.87 -3.03 -5.07
C LEU A 46 -6.96 -1.81 -4.92
N ASN A 47 -5.68 -1.97 -5.28
CA ASN A 47 -4.69 -0.92 -5.18
C ASN A 47 -5.07 0.31 -6.03
N GLU A 48 -5.47 0.09 -7.27
CA GLU A 48 -5.89 1.19 -8.15
C GLU A 48 -7.16 1.87 -7.64
N GLY A 49 -8.14 1.11 -7.14
CA GLY A 49 -9.35 1.68 -6.53
C GLY A 49 -9.08 2.51 -5.27
N LEU A 50 -8.12 2.08 -4.44
CA LEU A 50 -7.66 2.85 -3.29
C LEU A 50 -6.91 4.12 -3.72
N ALA A 51 -6.02 4.02 -4.70
CA ALA A 51 -5.26 5.15 -5.23
C ALA A 51 -6.17 6.18 -5.90
N GLU A 52 -7.12 5.75 -6.73
CA GLU A 52 -8.09 6.61 -7.43
C GLU A 52 -8.87 7.49 -6.45
N ARG A 53 -9.34 6.92 -5.34
CA ARG A 53 -10.06 7.67 -4.30
C ARG A 53 -9.20 8.80 -3.72
N VAL A 54 -7.92 8.56 -3.49
CA VAL A 54 -6.99 9.60 -3.01
C VAL A 54 -6.68 10.61 -4.12
N ARG A 55 -6.51 10.17 -5.37
CA ARG A 55 -6.34 11.09 -6.51
C ARG A 55 -7.52 12.06 -6.62
N ASN A 56 -8.75 11.58 -6.41
CA ASN A 56 -9.96 12.41 -6.40
C ASN A 56 -9.95 13.44 -5.27
N VAL A 57 -9.51 13.06 -4.06
CA VAL A 57 -9.38 13.99 -2.92
C VAL A 57 -8.31 15.06 -3.19
N LEU A 58 -7.21 14.68 -3.84
CA LEU A 58 -6.10 15.58 -4.17
C LEU A 58 -6.30 16.37 -5.48
N HIS A 59 -7.39 16.11 -6.22
CA HIS A 59 -7.62 16.65 -7.57
C HIS A 59 -6.48 16.36 -8.56
N VAL A 60 -5.86 15.18 -8.44
CA VAL A 60 -4.78 14.71 -9.29
C VAL A 60 -5.37 13.91 -10.47
N PRO A 61 -5.04 14.22 -11.73
CA PRO A 61 -5.55 13.45 -12.87
C PRO A 61 -4.92 12.05 -12.91
N ALA A 62 -5.68 11.05 -13.37
CA ALA A 62 -5.18 9.68 -13.49
C ALA A 62 -4.09 9.54 -14.58
N THR A 63 -4.22 10.30 -15.68
CA THR A 63 -3.30 10.26 -16.83
C THR A 63 -2.47 11.53 -16.92
N GLY A 64 -1.17 11.39 -17.20
CA GLY A 64 -0.25 12.52 -17.41
C GLY A 64 0.17 13.26 -16.13
N SER A 65 -0.21 12.75 -14.96
CA SER A 65 0.21 13.29 -13.66
C SER A 65 1.65 12.88 -13.32
N THR A 66 2.41 13.83 -12.78
CA THR A 66 3.69 13.59 -12.11
C THR A 66 3.51 12.97 -10.73
N THR A 67 2.35 13.17 -10.09
CA THR A 67 2.01 12.54 -8.82
C THR A 67 1.55 11.10 -9.03
N GLN A 68 2.22 10.16 -8.36
CA GLN A 68 1.87 8.74 -8.32
C GLN A 68 1.37 8.37 -6.92
N ILE A 69 0.29 7.58 -6.86
CA ILE A 69 -0.29 7.10 -5.61
C ILE A 69 -0.43 5.59 -5.71
N PHE A 70 0.07 4.87 -4.71
CA PHE A 70 -0.04 3.42 -4.64
C PHE A 70 0.06 2.96 -3.20
N VAL A 71 -0.46 1.78 -2.91
CA VAL A 71 -0.46 1.22 -1.56
C VAL A 71 0.97 0.77 -1.25
N THR A 72 1.54 1.15 -0.11
CA THR A 72 2.91 0.76 0.26
C THR A 72 2.94 0.13 1.64
N THR A 73 4.03 -0.58 1.93
CA THR A 73 4.41 -1.00 3.29
C THR A 73 5.79 -0.46 3.67
N THR A 74 6.32 0.54 2.93
CA THR A 74 7.69 1.03 3.11
C THR A 74 7.81 1.93 4.34
N GLU A 75 8.95 1.84 5.03
CA GLU A 75 9.30 2.69 6.19
C GLU A 75 9.92 4.04 5.80
N SER A 76 9.92 4.39 4.51
CA SER A 76 10.57 5.61 4.06
C SER A 76 9.88 6.85 4.61
N GLY A 77 10.63 7.86 4.98
CA GLY A 77 10.04 9.13 5.39
C GLY A 77 9.55 9.94 4.19
N ILE A 78 8.70 10.93 4.46
CA ILE A 78 8.48 12.05 3.55
C ILE A 78 9.85 12.68 3.23
N GLY A 79 10.18 12.84 1.96
CA GLY A 79 11.49 13.32 1.50
C GLY A 79 12.50 12.24 1.08
N SER A 80 12.18 10.96 1.24
CA SER A 80 12.97 9.90 0.61
C SER A 80 12.86 9.99 -0.93
N VAL A 81 13.95 9.65 -1.60
CA VAL A 81 14.11 9.78 -3.05
C VAL A 81 14.36 8.41 -3.65
N TYR A 82 13.68 8.09 -4.75
CA TYR A 82 13.72 6.80 -5.45
C TYR A 82 14.03 6.98 -6.92
N ARG A 83 14.71 5.99 -7.52
CA ARG A 83 14.92 5.96 -8.98
C ARG A 83 13.63 5.61 -9.69
N THR A 84 13.44 6.16 -10.89
CA THR A 84 12.32 5.83 -11.79
C THR A 84 12.56 4.56 -12.61
N HIS A 85 13.82 4.08 -12.63
CA HIS A 85 14.25 2.93 -13.42
C HIS A 85 15.17 2.01 -12.60
N GLY A 86 15.15 0.72 -12.94
CA GLY A 86 15.96 -0.30 -12.30
C GLY A 86 15.30 -0.86 -11.02
N PRO A 87 16.09 -1.32 -10.04
CA PRO A 87 15.54 -1.81 -8.78
C PRO A 87 14.93 -0.68 -7.96
N TRP A 88 13.79 -0.95 -7.31
CA TRP A 88 13.10 -0.06 -6.40
C TRP A 88 13.84 0.05 -5.07
N LEU A 89 14.91 0.84 -5.11
CA LEU A 89 15.75 1.15 -3.97
C LEU A 89 15.72 2.67 -3.73
N PRO A 90 15.73 3.10 -2.46
CA PRO A 90 15.93 4.50 -2.17
C PRO A 90 17.28 4.92 -2.75
N TYR A 91 17.25 5.92 -3.63
CA TYR A 91 18.44 6.61 -4.09
C TYR A 91 19.07 7.38 -2.93
N ASN A 92 18.21 7.97 -2.09
CA ASN A 92 18.63 8.61 -0.86
C ASN A 92 17.48 8.64 0.16
N ASP A 93 17.76 8.20 1.38
CA ASP A 93 16.73 8.07 2.42
C ASP A 93 16.27 9.42 3.01
N SER A 94 17.06 10.51 2.90
CA SER A 94 16.76 11.78 3.59
C SER A 94 17.45 13.03 2.99
N SER A 95 17.59 13.12 1.67
CA SER A 95 18.18 14.31 1.04
C SER A 95 17.24 15.49 0.98
N CYS A 96 15.94 15.22 0.81
CA CYS A 96 14.93 16.25 0.78
C CYS A 96 14.26 16.29 2.15
N GLN A 97 14.31 17.46 2.79
CA GLN A 97 13.66 17.68 4.07
C GLN A 97 12.50 18.64 3.85
N PHE A 98 11.35 18.28 4.41
CA PHE A 98 10.14 19.06 4.34
C PHE A 98 9.62 19.30 5.76
N SER A 99 8.91 20.40 5.95
CA SER A 99 8.14 20.58 7.18
C SER A 99 7.11 19.45 7.30
N THR A 100 6.93 18.94 8.53
CA THR A 100 5.96 17.88 8.79
C THR A 100 4.56 18.38 8.40
N PRO A 101 3.88 17.74 7.43
CA PRO A 101 2.57 18.20 7.02
C PRO A 101 1.54 17.93 8.12
N PRO A 102 0.46 18.73 8.20
CA PRO A 102 -0.66 18.42 9.07
C PRO A 102 -1.32 17.10 8.66
N LYS A 103 -1.92 16.41 9.63
CA LYS A 103 -2.75 15.23 9.39
C LYS A 103 -4.20 15.66 9.25
N ASN A 104 -4.77 15.45 8.08
CA ASN A 104 -6.15 15.81 7.77
C ASN A 104 -7.00 14.54 7.69
N GLY A 105 -8.11 14.49 8.43
CA GLY A 105 -9.04 13.36 8.36
C GLY A 105 -9.64 13.20 6.96
N MET A 106 -9.81 11.95 6.53
CA MET A 106 -10.43 11.55 5.26
C MET A 106 -11.71 10.72 5.52
N PRO A 107 -12.73 11.27 6.20
CA PRO A 107 -13.94 10.51 6.50
C PRO A 107 -14.62 10.05 5.21
N SER A 108 -15.09 8.81 5.20
CA SER A 108 -15.89 8.22 4.11
C SER A 108 -15.23 8.17 2.72
N VAL A 109 -13.91 8.36 2.63
CA VAL A 109 -13.20 8.27 1.33
C VAL A 109 -13.09 6.83 0.84
N PHE A 110 -12.81 5.91 1.76
CA PHE A 110 -12.65 4.49 1.46
C PHE A 110 -13.94 3.72 1.76
N THR A 111 -14.37 2.92 0.79
CA THR A 111 -15.50 1.99 0.98
C THR A 111 -15.02 0.68 1.60
N THR A 112 -15.97 -0.22 1.85
CA THR A 112 -15.72 -1.63 2.18
C THR A 112 -15.56 -2.46 0.91
N TYR A 113 -14.57 -3.34 0.87
CA TYR A 113 -14.25 -4.22 -0.24
C TYR A 113 -14.46 -5.68 0.13
N GLN A 114 -14.95 -6.52 -0.79
CA GLN A 114 -14.83 -7.97 -0.66
C GLN A 114 -13.58 -8.44 -1.35
N ILE A 115 -12.71 -9.09 -0.60
CA ILE A 115 -11.41 -9.55 -1.04
C ILE A 115 -11.22 -11.02 -0.70
N SER A 116 -10.44 -11.73 -1.50
CA SER A 116 -10.07 -13.11 -1.21
C SER A 116 -9.08 -13.18 -0.04
N LYS A 117 -8.87 -14.40 0.50
CA LYS A 117 -7.80 -14.67 1.47
C LYS A 117 -6.41 -14.26 0.98
N SER A 118 -6.10 -14.46 -0.32
CA SER A 118 -4.80 -14.08 -0.89
C SER A 118 -4.61 -12.57 -0.86
N ILE A 119 -5.59 -11.82 -1.35
CA ILE A 119 -5.57 -10.35 -1.33
C ILE A 119 -5.50 -9.83 0.11
N ALA A 120 -6.22 -10.46 1.05
CA ALA A 120 -6.13 -10.11 2.47
C ALA A 120 -4.70 -10.26 3.01
N GLY A 121 -4.00 -11.34 2.63
CA GLY A 121 -2.58 -11.51 2.93
C GLY A 121 -1.72 -10.40 2.33
N ASP A 122 -1.94 -10.02 1.07
CA ASP A 122 -1.18 -8.99 0.37
C ASP A 122 -1.41 -7.57 0.91
N VAL A 123 -2.57 -7.30 1.53
CA VAL A 123 -2.82 -6.04 2.26
C VAL A 123 -2.41 -6.13 3.74
N GLY A 124 -1.80 -7.24 4.15
CA GLY A 124 -1.11 -7.41 5.44
C GLY A 124 -1.93 -8.07 6.54
N LEU A 125 -2.91 -8.91 6.19
CA LEU A 125 -3.40 -9.94 7.09
C LEU A 125 -2.28 -10.96 7.32
N ASP A 126 -1.61 -10.87 8.47
CA ASP A 126 -0.38 -11.60 8.75
C ASP A 126 -0.57 -13.13 8.67
N SER A 127 0.33 -13.81 7.98
CA SER A 127 0.44 -15.27 7.96
C SER A 127 0.58 -15.87 9.38
N SER A 128 1.24 -15.17 10.30
CA SER A 128 1.39 -15.58 11.70
C SER A 128 0.05 -15.52 12.45
N LEU A 129 -0.79 -14.52 12.13
CA LEU A 129 -2.15 -14.42 12.65
C LEU A 129 -3.02 -15.56 12.12
N ILE A 130 -2.94 -15.87 10.83
CA ILE A 130 -3.65 -17.02 10.23
C ILE A 130 -3.21 -18.34 10.90
N GLN A 131 -1.92 -18.51 11.16
CA GLN A 131 -1.38 -19.67 11.89
C GLN A 131 -1.86 -19.70 13.35
N ALA A 132 -1.87 -18.57 14.03
CA ALA A 132 -2.37 -18.46 15.39
C ALA A 132 -3.87 -18.81 15.47
N LEU A 133 -4.68 -18.34 14.53
CA LEU A 133 -6.10 -18.71 14.41
C LEU A 133 -6.27 -20.23 14.22
N ALA A 134 -5.42 -20.85 13.40
CA ALA A 134 -5.44 -22.30 13.20
C ALA A 134 -5.15 -23.08 14.50
N SER A 135 -4.36 -22.54 15.43
CA SER A 135 -4.11 -23.17 16.74
C SER A 135 -5.35 -23.25 17.63
N PHE A 136 -6.38 -22.45 17.33
CA PHE A 136 -7.69 -22.47 17.99
C PHE A 136 -8.77 -23.18 17.16
N ASP A 137 -8.36 -24.04 16.21
CA ASP A 137 -9.23 -24.77 15.27
C ASP A 137 -10.08 -23.86 14.36
N VAL A 138 -9.68 -22.60 14.19
CA VAL A 138 -10.30 -21.68 13.23
C VAL A 138 -9.65 -21.90 11.86
N LYS A 139 -10.37 -22.59 10.98
CA LYS A 139 -9.88 -22.94 9.63
C LYS A 139 -10.37 -21.94 8.58
N LEU A 140 -9.44 -21.10 8.10
CA LEU A 140 -9.68 -20.22 6.96
C LEU A 140 -9.39 -20.95 5.65
N SER A 141 -10.45 -21.28 4.91
CA SER A 141 -10.33 -21.92 3.60
C SER A 141 -9.73 -20.96 2.56
N ASN A 142 -9.17 -21.50 1.47
CA ASN A 142 -8.71 -20.65 0.35
C ASN A 142 -9.87 -19.95 -0.38
N ALA A 143 -11.10 -20.46 -0.23
CA ALA A 143 -12.32 -19.84 -0.76
C ALA A 143 -12.94 -18.81 0.21
N SER A 144 -12.30 -18.54 1.35
CA SER A 144 -12.81 -17.56 2.32
C SER A 144 -12.79 -16.14 1.72
N SER A 145 -13.93 -15.47 1.80
CA SER A 145 -14.08 -14.04 1.49
C SER A 145 -13.90 -13.21 2.76
N PHE A 146 -13.26 -12.06 2.61
CA PHE A 146 -13.07 -11.08 3.66
C PHE A 146 -13.70 -9.76 3.24
N SER A 147 -14.42 -9.15 4.17
CA SER A 147 -14.74 -7.74 4.14
C SER A 147 -13.51 -6.95 4.60
N PHE A 148 -13.03 -6.01 3.80
CA PHE A 148 -11.87 -5.17 4.07
C PHE A 148 -12.28 -3.70 4.06
N SER A 149 -11.94 -2.95 5.10
CA SER A 149 -12.17 -1.51 5.18
C SER A 149 -11.01 -0.79 5.86
N ILE A 150 -11.00 0.53 5.72
CA ILE A 150 -9.98 1.41 6.30
C ILE A 150 -10.68 2.41 7.21
N LEU A 151 -10.42 2.29 8.50
CA LEU A 151 -11.00 3.15 9.53
C LEU A 151 -10.06 4.31 9.85
N ASP A 152 -10.64 5.44 10.29
CA ASP A 152 -9.92 6.63 10.75
C ASP A 152 -8.83 7.11 9.77
N ALA A 153 -9.13 7.08 8.46
CA ALA A 153 -8.16 7.45 7.44
C ALA A 153 -7.72 8.92 7.57
N GLN A 154 -6.43 9.17 7.40
CA GLN A 154 -5.81 10.48 7.51
C GLN A 154 -4.82 10.70 6.36
N LEU A 155 -4.92 11.85 5.70
CA LEU A 155 -4.00 12.32 4.68
C LEU A 155 -2.92 13.20 5.32
N GLN A 156 -1.67 12.91 5.01
CA GLN A 156 -0.53 13.75 5.34
C GLN A 156 0.29 14.00 4.07
N VAL A 157 0.23 15.20 3.51
CA VAL A 157 0.88 15.53 2.23
C VAL A 157 1.52 16.91 2.28
N VAL A 158 2.76 17.02 1.80
CA VAL A 158 3.48 18.29 1.70
C VAL A 158 2.75 19.19 0.68
N SER A 159 2.49 20.44 1.05
CA SER A 159 1.90 21.44 0.15
C SER A 159 2.80 21.69 -1.06
N GLU A 160 2.25 22.20 -2.16
CA GLU A 160 3.07 22.48 -3.35
C GLU A 160 4.17 23.51 -3.08
N SER A 161 3.90 24.53 -2.26
CA SER A 161 4.88 25.55 -1.90
C SER A 161 6.02 24.96 -1.08
N SER A 162 5.70 24.22 -0.01
CA SER A 162 6.71 23.59 0.85
C SER A 162 7.46 22.49 0.11
N PHE A 163 6.82 21.83 -0.87
CA PHE A 163 7.50 20.87 -1.73
C PHE A 163 8.51 21.57 -2.64
N LYS A 164 8.13 22.64 -3.34
CA LYS A 164 9.06 23.44 -4.17
C LYS A 164 10.22 24.01 -3.36
N GLU A 165 9.95 24.53 -2.16
CA GLU A 165 10.96 25.03 -1.23
C GLU A 165 11.93 23.92 -0.81
N GLY A 166 11.43 22.77 -0.36
CA GLY A 166 12.28 21.66 0.07
C GLY A 166 13.08 21.02 -1.08
N LEU A 167 12.58 21.07 -2.33
CA LEU A 167 13.36 20.67 -3.51
C LEU A 167 14.51 21.64 -3.80
N ALA A 168 14.34 22.92 -3.50
CA ALA A 168 15.35 23.95 -3.71
C ALA A 168 16.46 23.96 -2.64
N GLU A 169 16.26 23.25 -1.52
CA GLU A 169 17.27 23.10 -0.48
C GLU A 169 18.57 22.49 -1.04
N PRO A 170 19.76 23.04 -0.73
CA PRO A 170 21.01 22.66 -1.39
C PRO A 170 21.32 21.15 -1.37
N LYS A 171 20.98 20.47 -0.26
CA LYS A 171 21.18 19.02 -0.12
C LYS A 171 20.27 18.22 -1.05
N CYS A 172 18.99 18.61 -1.15
CA CYS A 172 18.03 17.97 -2.03
C CYS A 172 18.38 18.23 -3.49
N ALA A 173 18.59 19.50 -3.86
CA ALA A 173 18.95 19.90 -5.21
C ALA A 173 20.22 19.20 -5.72
N SER A 174 21.25 19.08 -4.87
CA SER A 174 22.48 18.36 -5.20
C SER A 174 22.23 16.86 -5.40
N ALA A 175 21.43 16.23 -4.54
CA ALA A 175 21.08 14.82 -4.69
C ALA A 175 20.33 14.55 -5.99
N LEU A 176 19.33 15.38 -6.32
CA LEU A 176 18.56 15.29 -7.55
C LEU A 176 19.44 15.49 -8.80
N ALA A 177 20.30 16.51 -8.79
CA ALA A 177 21.21 16.79 -9.90
C ALA A 177 22.24 15.66 -10.10
N SER A 178 22.73 15.06 -9.02
CA SER A 178 23.73 13.99 -9.07
C SER A 178 23.18 12.67 -9.63
N ALA A 179 21.86 12.47 -9.58
CA ALA A 179 21.24 11.25 -10.09
C ALA A 179 21.27 11.19 -11.62
N GLY A 180 21.21 12.34 -12.29
CA GLY A 180 21.26 12.44 -13.76
C GLY A 180 20.02 11.92 -14.49
N ASP A 181 19.00 11.48 -13.77
CA ASP A 181 17.75 10.89 -14.28
C ASP A 181 16.56 11.40 -13.46
N ASP A 182 15.35 11.17 -13.97
CA ASP A 182 14.11 11.48 -13.25
C ASP A 182 14.01 10.63 -11.96
N LEU A 183 13.53 11.26 -10.89
CA LEU A 183 13.42 10.64 -9.57
C LEU A 183 12.02 10.81 -9.00
N TYR A 184 11.60 9.85 -8.18
CA TYR A 184 10.43 10.01 -7.33
C TYR A 184 10.84 10.55 -5.97
N VAL A 185 10.08 11.52 -5.48
CA VAL A 185 10.21 12.02 -4.10
C VAL A 185 8.94 11.68 -3.33
N VAL A 186 9.08 11.12 -2.14
CA VAL A 186 7.96 10.89 -1.24
C VAL A 186 7.40 12.22 -0.77
N ARG A 187 6.18 12.53 -1.16
CA ARG A 187 5.48 13.77 -0.82
C ARG A 187 4.49 13.60 0.32
N GLY A 188 4.04 12.37 0.60
CA GLY A 188 3.05 12.15 1.65
C GLY A 188 2.58 10.71 1.76
N TYR A 189 1.65 10.51 2.69
CA TYR A 189 1.03 9.25 3.01
C TYR A 189 -0.46 9.39 3.30
N VAL A 190 -1.19 8.29 3.10
CA VAL A 190 -2.46 8.07 3.80
C VAL A 190 -2.25 6.98 4.84
N SER A 191 -2.67 7.28 6.06
CA SER A 191 -2.65 6.35 7.19
C SER A 191 -4.06 6.00 7.65
N GLY A 192 -4.27 4.80 8.17
CA GLY A 192 -5.55 4.35 8.70
C GLY A 192 -5.44 2.99 9.38
N LYS A 193 -6.50 2.53 10.03
CA LYS A 193 -6.55 1.17 10.59
C LYS A 193 -7.20 0.25 9.58
N ARG A 194 -6.51 -0.81 9.16
CA ARG A 194 -7.13 -1.86 8.35
C ARG A 194 -8.06 -2.67 9.23
N ALA A 195 -9.26 -2.91 8.75
CA ALA A 195 -10.23 -3.79 9.37
C ALA A 195 -10.59 -4.91 8.38
N PHE A 196 -10.48 -6.14 8.85
CA PHE A 196 -10.84 -7.36 8.14
C PHE A 196 -11.98 -8.03 8.89
N SER A 197 -12.93 -8.58 8.15
CA SER A 197 -14.05 -9.32 8.73
C SER A 197 -14.41 -10.51 7.86
N THR A 198 -14.57 -11.69 8.45
CA THR A 198 -14.96 -12.91 7.73
C THR A 198 -15.85 -13.81 8.60
N THR A 199 -16.69 -14.63 8.00
CA THR A 199 -17.54 -15.57 8.74
C THR A 199 -16.84 -16.92 8.89
N VAL A 200 -16.61 -17.33 10.13
CA VAL A 200 -15.97 -18.62 10.48
C VAL A 200 -16.65 -19.26 11.70
N ASP A 201 -16.39 -20.54 11.93
CA ASP A 201 -16.71 -21.14 13.22
C ASP A 201 -15.71 -20.62 14.27
N THR A 202 -16.21 -19.89 15.25
CA THR A 202 -15.41 -19.26 16.32
C THR A 202 -15.51 -19.99 17.65
N SER A 203 -16.14 -21.16 17.68
CA SER A 203 -16.41 -21.90 18.92
C SER A 203 -15.13 -22.20 19.72
N GLY A 204 -13.99 -22.42 19.05
CA GLY A 204 -12.69 -22.58 19.69
C GLY A 204 -12.15 -21.30 20.36
N LEU A 205 -12.27 -20.15 19.69
CA LEU A 205 -11.82 -18.85 20.23
C LEU A 205 -12.61 -18.43 21.46
N VAL A 206 -13.94 -18.60 21.42
CA VAL A 206 -14.82 -18.25 22.55
C VAL A 206 -14.55 -19.14 23.76
N LYS A 207 -14.38 -20.46 23.56
CA LYS A 207 -13.99 -21.38 24.64
C LYS A 207 -12.66 -21.00 25.28
N ALA A 208 -11.71 -20.52 24.48
CA ALA A 208 -10.40 -20.09 24.96
C ALA A 208 -10.39 -18.65 25.53
N GLY A 209 -11.50 -17.91 25.46
CA GLY A 209 -11.60 -16.54 25.95
C GLY A 209 -10.69 -15.54 25.22
N VAL A 210 -10.32 -15.84 23.97
CA VAL A 210 -9.36 -15.04 23.20
C VAL A 210 -10.04 -13.77 22.69
N LYS A 211 -9.53 -12.62 23.14
CA LYS A 211 -10.00 -11.29 22.71
C LYS A 211 -9.01 -10.55 21.82
N LYS A 212 -7.78 -11.07 21.70
CA LYS A 212 -6.68 -10.43 20.97
C LYS A 212 -5.70 -11.47 20.47
N ILE A 213 -5.21 -11.30 19.24
CA ILE A 213 -4.04 -12.03 18.71
C ILE A 213 -3.10 -11.01 18.07
N ALA A 214 -1.84 -10.99 18.52
CA ALA A 214 -0.83 -10.02 18.11
C ALA A 214 -1.32 -8.56 18.26
N THR A 215 -1.31 -7.78 17.19
CA THR A 215 -1.77 -6.38 17.14
C THR A 215 -3.26 -6.25 16.84
N PHE A 216 -4.01 -7.35 16.76
CA PHE A 216 -5.40 -7.36 16.31
C PHE A 216 -6.39 -7.69 17.42
N ASP A 217 -7.46 -6.91 17.52
CA ASP A 217 -8.60 -7.20 18.37
C ASP A 217 -9.54 -8.20 17.68
N ILE A 218 -10.06 -9.17 18.45
CA ILE A 218 -10.95 -10.23 17.97
C ILE A 218 -12.34 -10.04 18.57
N ASN A 219 -13.34 -9.94 17.70
CA ASN A 219 -14.75 -10.01 18.10
C ASN A 219 -15.35 -11.35 17.64
N ALA A 220 -15.88 -12.14 18.57
CA ALA A 220 -16.42 -13.47 18.31
C ALA A 220 -17.54 -13.84 19.30
N ASP A 221 -18.73 -14.17 18.79
CA ASP A 221 -19.94 -14.40 19.60
C ASP A 221 -20.40 -15.88 19.68
N GLY A 222 -19.55 -16.83 19.25
CA GLY A 222 -19.79 -18.27 19.34
C GLY A 222 -20.57 -18.85 18.15
N GLY A 223 -20.31 -20.11 17.80
CA GLY A 223 -20.86 -20.72 16.57
C GLY A 223 -20.28 -20.11 15.28
N LYS A 224 -21.08 -20.07 14.21
CA LYS A 224 -20.74 -19.33 12.98
C LYS A 224 -20.88 -17.82 13.27
N ALA A 225 -19.76 -17.18 13.58
CA ALA A 225 -19.72 -15.77 13.90
C ALA A 225 -18.84 -15.01 12.91
N THR A 226 -19.02 -13.70 12.90
CA THR A 226 -18.14 -12.79 12.17
C THR A 226 -16.88 -12.57 12.99
N LEU A 227 -15.76 -13.08 12.51
CA LEU A 227 -14.44 -12.78 13.04
C LEU A 227 -14.01 -11.42 12.50
N GLY A 228 -13.98 -10.41 13.37
CA GLY A 228 -13.40 -9.10 13.08
C GLY A 228 -11.94 -9.02 13.54
N ILE A 229 -11.09 -8.40 12.73
CA ILE A 229 -9.64 -8.24 12.93
C ILE A 229 -9.30 -6.81 12.53
N THR A 230 -8.86 -5.97 13.47
CA THR A 230 -8.54 -4.57 13.19
C THR A 230 -7.16 -4.20 13.72
N ASP A 231 -6.39 -3.42 12.95
CA ASP A 231 -5.11 -2.88 13.42
C ASP A 231 -5.28 -2.07 14.72
N ALA A 232 -4.45 -2.33 15.73
CA ALA A 232 -4.47 -1.59 16.99
C ALA A 232 -4.15 -0.09 16.82
N GLN A 233 -3.29 0.25 15.86
CA GLN A 233 -2.88 1.63 15.57
C GLN A 233 -2.96 1.90 14.06
N PRO A 234 -3.23 3.16 13.64
CA PRO A 234 -3.16 3.52 12.24
C PRO A 234 -1.78 3.24 11.67
N ILE A 235 -1.73 2.66 10.47
CA ILE A 235 -0.50 2.46 9.70
C ILE A 235 -0.56 3.27 8.41
N GLU A 236 0.58 3.70 7.90
CA GLU A 236 0.70 4.24 6.55
C GLU A 236 0.47 3.10 5.55
N PHE A 237 -0.54 3.25 4.68
CA PHE A 237 -0.90 2.21 3.73
C PHE A 237 -0.90 2.71 2.28
N LEU A 238 -0.98 4.01 2.02
CA LEU A 238 -0.76 4.58 0.68
C LEU A 238 0.40 5.57 0.72
N GLN A 239 1.30 5.48 -0.25
CA GLN A 239 2.36 6.47 -0.49
C GLN A 239 1.98 7.39 -1.64
N ILE A 240 2.29 8.67 -1.49
CA ILE A 240 2.13 9.70 -2.50
C ILE A 240 3.53 10.10 -2.93
N LEU A 241 3.89 9.81 -4.17
CA LEU A 241 5.15 10.19 -4.78
C LEU A 241 4.93 11.30 -5.79
N GLU A 242 5.93 12.16 -5.93
CA GLU A 242 6.00 13.17 -6.98
C GLU A 242 7.19 12.86 -7.89
N LEU A 243 6.95 12.79 -9.20
CA LEU A 243 8.01 12.71 -10.21
C LEU A 243 8.69 14.07 -10.33
N VAL A 244 9.99 14.10 -10.02
CA VAL A 244 10.85 15.25 -10.20
C VAL A 244 11.75 14.99 -11.39
N HIS A 245 11.56 15.77 -12.45
CA HIS A 245 12.35 15.66 -13.65
C HIS A 245 13.79 16.10 -13.41
N ALA A 246 14.75 15.39 -13.99
CA ALA A 246 16.12 15.84 -14.02
C ALA A 246 16.20 17.23 -14.69
N PRO A 247 17.02 18.16 -14.17
CA PRO A 247 17.30 19.38 -14.89
C PRO A 247 17.87 18.98 -16.25
N ALA A 248 17.22 19.41 -17.34
CA ALA A 248 17.68 19.15 -18.69
C ALA A 248 19.14 19.60 -18.77
N THR A 249 20.05 18.65 -18.92
CA THR A 249 21.44 18.93 -19.22
C THR A 249 21.47 19.37 -20.67
N THR A 250 21.08 20.62 -20.93
CA THR A 250 21.24 21.22 -22.26
C THR A 250 22.75 21.24 -22.52
N PRO A 251 23.28 20.47 -23.49
CA PRO A 251 24.60 20.77 -23.99
C PRO A 251 24.50 22.18 -24.57
N ALA A 252 25.34 23.10 -24.11
CA ALA A 252 25.46 24.43 -24.71
C ALA A 252 25.98 24.28 -26.14
N LEU A 253 25.08 23.95 -27.07
CA LEU A 253 25.33 24.00 -28.50
C LEU A 253 24.89 25.37 -28.98
N THR A 254 25.88 26.24 -29.16
CA THR A 254 25.79 27.39 -30.07
C THR A 254 25.23 26.93 -31.41
N ALA A 255 24.02 27.36 -31.75
CA ALA A 255 23.51 27.22 -33.11
C ALA A 255 22.60 28.39 -33.47
N SER A 256 23.06 29.11 -34.50
CA SER A 256 22.42 30.19 -35.21
C SER A 256 21.00 29.82 -35.66
N ALA A 257 20.05 30.71 -35.44
CA ALA A 257 18.66 30.54 -35.85
C ALA A 257 18.52 30.46 -37.38
N SER A 258 17.78 29.44 -37.85
CA SER A 258 17.12 29.45 -39.15
C SER A 258 15.65 29.06 -38.94
N PRO A 259 14.67 29.65 -39.65
CA PRO A 259 13.26 29.51 -39.31
C PRO A 259 12.73 28.12 -39.66
N ALA A 260 12.10 27.44 -38.68
CA ALA A 260 11.52 26.12 -38.84
C ALA A 260 10.20 26.15 -39.62
N ALA A 261 10.02 25.16 -40.51
CA ALA A 261 8.77 24.86 -41.20
C ALA A 261 7.70 24.32 -40.23
N PRO A 262 6.39 24.51 -40.51
CA PRO A 262 5.31 24.12 -39.61
C PRO A 262 5.17 22.60 -39.49
N ALA A 263 5.09 22.11 -38.25
CA ALA A 263 4.95 20.70 -37.93
C ALA A 263 3.53 20.17 -38.24
N PRO A 264 3.39 18.91 -38.73
CA PRO A 264 2.10 18.27 -38.92
C PRO A 264 1.46 17.87 -37.57
N PRO A 265 0.13 17.75 -37.50
CA PRO A 265 -0.62 17.53 -36.26
C PRO A 265 -0.31 16.19 -35.58
N PRO A 266 -0.39 16.12 -34.24
CA PRO A 266 -0.04 14.92 -33.48
C PRO A 266 -1.05 13.79 -33.72
N ARG A 267 -0.53 12.61 -34.03
CA ARG A 267 -1.29 11.36 -34.13
C ARG A 267 -1.66 10.90 -32.70
N PRO A 268 -2.89 10.45 -32.43
CA PRO A 268 -3.25 9.86 -31.15
C PRO A 268 -2.39 8.63 -30.88
N SER A 269 -1.62 8.65 -29.80
CA SER A 269 -0.84 7.50 -29.35
C SER A 269 -1.74 6.62 -28.48
N ALA A 270 -1.93 5.37 -28.90
CA ALA A 270 -2.52 4.34 -28.06
C ALA A 270 -1.64 4.11 -26.81
N PRO A 271 -2.19 3.63 -25.68
CA PRO A 271 -1.40 3.33 -24.49
C PRO A 271 -0.36 2.27 -24.85
N ALA A 272 0.92 2.62 -24.74
CA ALA A 272 2.00 1.68 -24.91
C ALA A 272 2.04 0.74 -23.69
N SER A 273 1.51 -0.47 -23.84
CA SER A 273 1.95 -1.60 -23.03
C SER A 273 3.37 -1.95 -23.46
N THR A 274 4.37 -1.25 -22.93
CA THR A 274 5.78 -1.58 -23.13
C THR A 274 6.12 -2.81 -22.29
N SER A 275 5.97 -3.99 -22.89
CA SER A 275 6.61 -5.23 -22.45
C SER A 275 8.13 -5.07 -22.59
N GLY A 276 8.77 -4.44 -21.61
CA GLY A 276 10.21 -4.54 -21.45
C GLY A 276 10.61 -5.98 -21.13
N PRO A 277 11.88 -6.36 -21.32
CA PRO A 277 12.36 -7.68 -20.90
C PRO A 277 12.14 -7.83 -19.38
N SER A 278 11.53 -8.95 -18.99
CA SER A 278 11.56 -9.44 -17.61
C SER A 278 13.02 -9.45 -17.16
N ILE A 279 13.33 -8.80 -16.03
CA ILE A 279 14.69 -8.71 -15.48
C ILE A 279 14.61 -8.97 -13.98
N ILE A 280 15.51 -9.82 -13.49
CA ILE A 280 15.70 -10.09 -12.07
C ILE A 280 16.88 -9.25 -11.56
N TYR A 281 16.63 -8.39 -10.58
CA TYR A 281 17.67 -7.68 -9.84
C TYR A 281 18.00 -8.44 -8.56
N ILE A 282 19.26 -8.39 -8.13
CA ILE A 282 19.72 -9.07 -6.90
C ILE A 282 20.29 -8.04 -5.95
N GLN A 283 19.85 -8.10 -4.70
CA GLN A 283 20.32 -7.30 -3.58
C GLN A 283 20.95 -8.23 -2.53
N GLN A 284 22.09 -7.84 -1.96
CA GLN A 284 22.78 -8.55 -0.88
C GLN A 284 23.20 -7.58 0.24
N ASN A 285 23.62 -8.11 1.39
CA ASN A 285 24.12 -7.26 2.46
C ASN A 285 25.55 -6.76 2.16
N THR A 286 25.88 -5.52 2.52
CA THR A 286 27.25 -4.97 2.35
C THR A 286 28.28 -5.67 3.22
N ALA A 287 27.86 -6.33 4.31
CA ALA A 287 28.73 -7.14 5.16
C ALA A 287 29.06 -8.51 4.54
N ASP A 288 28.32 -8.94 3.52
CA ASP A 288 28.54 -10.22 2.86
C ASP A 288 29.66 -10.13 1.82
N ASN A 289 30.32 -11.25 1.57
CA ASN A 289 31.25 -11.34 0.45
C ASN A 289 30.48 -11.24 -0.88
N ARG A 290 31.01 -10.50 -1.87
CA ARG A 290 30.44 -10.37 -3.22
C ARG A 290 30.05 -11.70 -3.88
N SER A 291 30.78 -12.78 -3.56
CA SER A 291 30.47 -14.13 -4.04
C SER A 291 29.08 -14.64 -3.63
N VAL A 292 28.45 -14.09 -2.60
CA VAL A 292 27.07 -14.42 -2.19
C VAL A 292 26.09 -14.07 -3.31
N GLY A 293 26.10 -12.81 -3.77
CA GLY A 293 25.27 -12.36 -4.89
C GLY A 293 25.66 -12.97 -6.23
N ASP A 294 26.95 -13.15 -6.49
CA ASP A 294 27.41 -13.79 -7.74
C ASP A 294 26.92 -15.24 -7.85
N LYS A 295 26.87 -15.99 -6.73
CA LYS A 295 26.28 -17.34 -6.70
C LYS A 295 24.78 -17.33 -7.02
N ALA A 296 24.01 -16.40 -6.44
CA ALA A 296 22.58 -16.28 -6.73
C ALA A 296 22.36 -15.99 -8.22
N LYS A 297 23.14 -15.05 -8.76
CA LYS A 297 23.15 -14.71 -10.18
C LYS A 297 23.46 -15.92 -11.06
N ASP A 298 24.45 -16.72 -10.70
CA ASP A 298 24.82 -17.92 -11.44
C ASP A 298 23.73 -18.99 -11.42
N ILE A 299 23.08 -19.21 -10.27
CA ILE A 299 21.95 -20.15 -10.14
C ILE A 299 20.83 -19.75 -11.12
N LEU A 300 20.43 -18.49 -11.09
CA LEU A 300 19.33 -17.99 -11.91
C LEU A 300 19.69 -17.96 -13.41
N LYS A 301 20.92 -17.58 -13.76
CA LYS A 301 21.39 -17.63 -15.15
C LYS A 301 21.46 -19.05 -15.69
N LYS A 302 21.88 -20.03 -14.87
CA LYS A 302 21.88 -21.46 -15.26
C LYS A 302 20.47 -21.99 -15.51
N ALA A 303 19.47 -21.45 -14.81
CA ALA A 303 18.05 -21.73 -15.07
C ALA A 303 17.49 -20.98 -16.30
N GLY A 304 18.31 -20.23 -17.04
CA GLY A 304 17.89 -19.49 -18.22
C GLY A 304 17.13 -18.20 -17.93
N LEU A 305 17.16 -17.73 -16.68
CA LEU A 305 16.42 -16.54 -16.28
C LEU A 305 17.20 -15.25 -16.61
N PRO A 306 16.51 -14.18 -17.02
CA PRO A 306 17.12 -12.90 -17.34
C PRO A 306 17.52 -12.14 -16.06
N VAL A 307 18.80 -12.17 -15.71
CA VAL A 307 19.32 -11.50 -14.50
C VAL A 307 20.12 -10.26 -14.89
N ALA A 308 19.89 -9.15 -14.17
CA ALA A 308 20.68 -7.94 -14.29
C ALA A 308 22.19 -8.22 -14.10
N ASN A 309 23.02 -7.38 -14.71
CA ASN A 309 24.47 -7.58 -14.63
C ASN A 309 25.04 -7.21 -13.25
N GLY A 310 24.45 -6.23 -12.57
CA GLY A 310 24.86 -5.80 -11.23
C GLY A 310 24.20 -6.63 -10.11
N VAL A 311 24.93 -6.76 -9.00
CA VAL A 311 24.35 -7.11 -7.70
C VAL A 311 24.47 -5.87 -6.82
N GLU A 312 23.34 -5.40 -6.30
CA GLU A 312 23.28 -4.24 -5.41
C GLU A 312 23.67 -4.66 -3.99
N SER A 313 24.52 -3.87 -3.33
CA SER A 313 24.92 -4.12 -1.93
C SER A 313 24.27 -3.09 -1.02
N LEU A 314 23.50 -3.56 -0.04
CA LEU A 314 22.71 -2.74 0.88
C LEU A 314 23.17 -2.91 2.32
N ALA A 315 23.14 -1.83 3.10
CA ALA A 315 23.49 -1.89 4.53
C ALA A 315 22.45 -2.70 5.35
N LYS A 316 21.18 -2.67 4.90
CA LYS A 316 20.07 -3.40 5.51
C LYS A 316 19.46 -4.35 4.48
N THR A 317 19.27 -5.58 4.90
CA THR A 317 18.60 -6.66 4.17
C THR A 317 17.58 -7.31 5.09
N PRO A 318 16.56 -8.00 4.56
CA PRO A 318 15.59 -8.70 5.39
C PRO A 318 16.24 -9.83 6.20
N ASP A 319 15.58 -10.23 7.29
CA ASP A 319 16.04 -11.35 8.13
C ASP A 319 15.92 -12.71 7.43
N ARG A 320 15.05 -12.79 6.41
CA ARG A 320 14.94 -13.94 5.50
C ARG A 320 15.05 -13.48 4.06
N SER A 321 15.65 -14.32 3.23
CA SER A 321 15.72 -14.08 1.79
C SER A 321 14.32 -14.06 1.19
N ILE A 322 14.06 -13.12 0.29
CA ILE A 322 12.76 -12.96 -0.35
C ILE A 322 12.91 -12.66 -1.84
N VAL A 323 11.89 -13.01 -2.61
CA VAL A 323 11.74 -12.59 -4.00
C VAL A 323 10.52 -11.68 -4.08
N LYS A 324 10.74 -10.41 -4.39
CA LYS A 324 9.68 -9.44 -4.60
C LYS A 324 9.17 -9.51 -6.02
N TYR A 325 7.85 -9.58 -6.16
CA TYR A 325 7.15 -9.36 -7.43
C TYR A 325 6.21 -8.16 -7.32
N PHE A 326 5.98 -7.48 -8.44
CA PHE A 326 5.31 -6.18 -8.45
C PHE A 326 3.95 -6.18 -9.14
N GLN A 327 3.59 -7.23 -9.87
CA GLN A 327 2.30 -7.43 -10.53
C GLN A 327 1.78 -8.84 -10.26
N ASP A 328 0.46 -9.03 -10.18
CA ASP A 328 -0.11 -10.36 -9.89
C ASP A 328 0.30 -11.42 -10.93
N ALA A 329 0.46 -11.00 -12.19
CA ALA A 329 0.92 -11.88 -13.27
C ALA A 329 2.34 -12.44 -13.06
N ASP A 330 3.16 -11.81 -12.21
CA ASP A 330 4.56 -12.17 -11.99
C ASP A 330 4.75 -13.14 -10.81
N GLN A 331 3.68 -13.45 -10.06
CA GLN A 331 3.75 -14.28 -8.86
C GLN A 331 4.38 -15.65 -9.13
N ALA A 332 3.90 -16.37 -10.15
CA ALA A 332 4.44 -17.70 -10.48
C ALA A 332 5.93 -17.65 -10.85
N GLY A 333 6.37 -16.57 -11.50
CA GLY A 333 7.79 -16.33 -11.78
C GLY A 333 8.61 -16.13 -10.51
N ALA A 334 8.09 -15.36 -9.55
CA ALA A 334 8.75 -15.16 -8.26
C ALA A 334 8.81 -16.42 -7.41
N GLU A 335 7.75 -17.24 -7.40
CA GLU A 335 7.73 -18.54 -6.72
C GLU A 335 8.77 -19.48 -7.28
N HIS A 336 8.92 -19.53 -8.62
CA HIS A 336 9.97 -20.32 -9.27
C HIS A 336 11.38 -19.84 -8.91
N VAL A 337 11.61 -18.52 -8.89
CA VAL A 337 12.90 -17.94 -8.46
C VAL A 337 13.19 -18.28 -6.99
N ALA A 338 12.19 -18.18 -6.12
CA ALA A 338 12.33 -18.51 -4.70
C ALA A 338 12.69 -19.99 -4.51
N GLU A 339 12.06 -20.89 -5.25
CA GLU A 339 12.38 -22.33 -5.25
C GLU A 339 13.83 -22.61 -5.65
N LEU A 340 14.29 -22.02 -6.78
CA LEU A 340 15.66 -22.20 -7.26
C LEU A 340 16.71 -21.74 -6.25
N LEU A 341 16.46 -20.63 -5.57
CA LEU A 341 17.37 -20.08 -4.56
C LEU A 341 17.28 -20.81 -3.22
N GLY A 342 16.17 -21.48 -2.94
CA GLY A 342 15.90 -22.11 -1.64
C GLY A 342 16.94 -23.15 -1.21
N ALA A 343 17.51 -23.88 -2.18
CA ALA A 343 18.54 -24.87 -1.91
C ALA A 343 19.84 -24.25 -1.34
N GLN A 344 20.16 -23.01 -1.71
CA GLN A 344 21.41 -22.34 -1.34
C GLN A 344 21.25 -21.38 -0.16
N TYR A 345 20.10 -20.72 -0.05
CA TYR A 345 19.87 -19.61 0.88
C TYR A 345 18.82 -19.91 1.97
N GLY A 346 18.45 -21.18 2.12
CA GLY A 346 17.40 -21.60 3.05
C GLY A 346 16.01 -21.22 2.55
N LYS A 347 15.02 -21.11 3.44
CA LYS A 347 13.66 -20.75 3.03
C LYS A 347 13.64 -19.34 2.42
N VAL A 348 13.33 -19.26 1.12
CA VAL A 348 13.11 -18.01 0.38
C VAL A 348 11.60 -17.87 0.12
N ASP A 349 11.04 -16.71 0.43
CA ASP A 349 9.61 -16.46 0.20
C ASP A 349 9.41 -15.53 -0.99
N ALA A 350 8.47 -15.88 -1.88
CA ALA A 350 7.95 -14.92 -2.86
C ALA A 350 6.96 -14.00 -2.14
N ILE A 351 7.19 -12.69 -2.22
CA ILE A 351 6.33 -11.69 -1.59
C ILE A 351 5.91 -10.62 -2.58
N ARG A 352 4.67 -10.15 -2.47
CA ARG A 352 4.22 -8.99 -3.21
C ARG A 352 4.92 -7.74 -2.68
N ALA A 353 5.48 -6.94 -3.58
CA ALA A 353 5.98 -5.60 -3.30
C ALA A 353 5.32 -4.60 -4.24
N LYS A 354 5.51 -3.30 -3.94
CA LYS A 354 4.96 -2.23 -4.76
C LYS A 354 5.98 -1.14 -5.02
N ALA A 355 5.92 -0.65 -6.25
CA ALA A 355 6.75 0.39 -6.77
C ALA A 355 6.06 0.97 -8.03
N PRO A 356 6.12 2.29 -8.23
CA PRO A 356 5.59 2.93 -9.42
C PRO A 356 6.34 2.45 -10.67
N ASN A 357 5.62 2.34 -11.79
CA ASN A 357 6.20 2.11 -13.12
C ASN A 357 7.12 0.89 -13.26
N VAL A 358 6.94 -0.13 -12.40
CA VAL A 358 7.63 -1.40 -12.57
C VAL A 358 7.09 -2.14 -13.79
N LYS A 359 8.00 -2.56 -14.66
CA LYS A 359 7.66 -3.30 -15.88
C LYS A 359 7.20 -4.71 -15.52
N ALA A 360 6.25 -5.23 -16.30
CA ALA A 360 5.81 -6.62 -16.15
C ALA A 360 7.02 -7.57 -16.27
N GLY A 361 7.08 -8.57 -15.40
CA GLY A 361 8.16 -9.54 -15.32
C GLY A 361 9.41 -9.04 -14.58
N GLN A 362 9.43 -7.82 -14.03
CA GLN A 362 10.51 -7.40 -13.15
C GLN A 362 10.38 -8.06 -11.78
N LEU A 363 11.47 -8.67 -11.30
CA LEU A 363 11.56 -9.29 -9.98
C LEU A 363 12.78 -8.76 -9.23
N GLU A 364 12.72 -8.78 -7.90
CA GLU A 364 13.87 -8.43 -7.05
C GLU A 364 14.15 -9.49 -6.00
N VAL A 365 15.38 -10.01 -6.00
CA VAL A 365 15.86 -10.99 -5.04
C VAL A 365 16.62 -10.26 -3.93
N TRP A 366 16.03 -10.21 -2.75
CA TRP A 366 16.67 -9.64 -1.57
C TRP A 366 17.19 -10.77 -0.70
N LEU A 367 18.49 -11.00 -0.74
CA LEU A 367 19.14 -12.02 0.08
C LEU A 367 19.22 -11.54 1.53
N ALA A 368 18.87 -12.41 2.47
CA ALA A 368 19.22 -12.19 3.87
C ALA A 368 20.74 -12.18 4.04
N ARG A 369 21.22 -11.58 5.13
CA ARG A 369 22.64 -11.63 5.48
C ARG A 369 23.08 -13.08 5.64
N GLN A 370 24.22 -13.44 5.06
CA GLN A 370 24.72 -14.82 4.99
C GLN A 370 25.83 -15.13 6.00
#